data_AF-A0A323VE76-F1
#
_entry.id   AF-A0A323VE76-F1
#
_cell.length_a   1.000
_cell.length_b   1.000
_cell.length_c   1.000
_cell.angle_alpha   90.00
_cell.angle_beta   90.00
_cell.angle_gamma   90.00
#
_symmetry.space_group_name_H-M   'P 1'
#
loop_
_entity.id
_entity.type
_entity.pdbx_description
1 polymer ?
#
loop_
_entity_poly.entity_id
_entity_poly.type
_entity_poly.pdbx_seq_one_letter_code
_entity_poly.pdbx_strand_id
1 'polypeptide(L)'
;MKEPLSRAELDGVVAEAVGVRLDAVRELTEGTCNAAYALTLADGRELVLKVAPPPGTPVLSYERDLLATEAMCLRRFAGRVPVPELVAAGTAAGRGYVLTSLLPGASWQSQSAAVGPDQHRVLRRQVGRHVAAMHAVTGDGRFGYPAGPLAATTWAG
;
A
#
# COMPACT_ATOMS: atom_id res chain seq x y z
N MET A 1 -17.38 -9.16 -1.32
CA MET A 1 -16.34 -10.21 -1.41
C MET A 1 -15.16 -9.60 -2.14
N LYS A 2 -13.91 -9.90 -1.75
CA LYS A 2 -12.75 -9.49 -2.55
C LYS A 2 -12.72 -10.35 -3.80
N GLU A 3 -13.09 -9.78 -4.93
CA GLU A 3 -12.99 -10.48 -6.20
C GLU A 3 -11.56 -10.33 -6.73
N PRO A 4 -10.83 -11.44 -6.97
CA PRO A 4 -9.48 -11.35 -7.50
C PRO A 4 -9.48 -10.93 -8.98
N LEU A 5 -8.42 -10.25 -9.42
CA LEU A 5 -8.15 -10.10 -10.85
C LEU A 5 -7.75 -11.44 -11.47
N SER A 6 -8.15 -11.66 -12.71
CA SER A 6 -7.71 -12.76 -13.55
C SER A 6 -6.22 -12.63 -13.90
N ARG A 7 -5.60 -13.74 -14.30
CA ARG A 7 -4.19 -13.73 -14.75
C ARG A 7 -3.95 -12.75 -15.90
N ALA A 8 -4.86 -12.69 -16.87
CA ALA A 8 -4.74 -11.79 -18.01
C ALA A 8 -4.77 -10.30 -17.59
N GLU A 9 -5.61 -9.95 -16.61
CA GLU A 9 -5.65 -8.58 -16.06
C GLU A 9 -4.37 -8.24 -15.29
N LEU A 10 -3.84 -9.20 -14.52
CA LEU A 10 -2.56 -9.03 -13.83
C LEU A 10 -1.40 -8.84 -14.83
N ASP A 11 -1.35 -9.67 -15.87
CA ASP A 11 -0.34 -9.56 -16.94
C ASP A 11 -0.43 -8.20 -17.65
N GLY A 12 -1.66 -7.72 -17.93
CA GLY A 12 -1.90 -6.41 -18.54
C GLY A 12 -1.39 -5.26 -17.68
N VAL A 13 -1.72 -5.26 -16.38
CA VAL A 13 -1.25 -4.23 -15.43
C VAL A 13 0.28 -4.19 -15.38
N VAL A 14 0.93 -5.35 -15.28
CA VAL A 14 2.40 -5.42 -15.18
C VAL A 14 3.06 -5.01 -16.49
N ALA A 15 2.54 -5.47 -17.64
CA ALA A 15 3.08 -5.10 -18.94
C ALA A 15 3.02 -3.59 -19.18
N GLU A 16 1.89 -2.95 -18.82
CA GLU A 16 1.72 -1.50 -18.94
C GLU A 16 2.63 -0.73 -17.97
N ALA A 17 2.68 -1.15 -16.71
CA ALA A 17 3.37 -0.39 -15.66
C ALA A 17 4.90 -0.49 -15.75
N VAL A 18 5.44 -1.66 -16.12
CA VAL A 18 6.89 -1.93 -16.04
C VAL A 18 7.50 -2.55 -17.29
N GLY A 19 6.70 -2.91 -18.31
CA GLY A 19 7.22 -3.45 -19.57
C GLY A 19 7.92 -4.80 -19.47
N VAL A 20 7.76 -5.51 -18.35
CA VAL A 20 8.40 -6.82 -18.09
C VAL A 20 7.33 -7.87 -17.84
N ARG A 21 7.53 -9.07 -18.39
CA ARG A 21 6.58 -10.18 -18.23
C ARG A 21 6.43 -10.58 -16.76
N LEU A 22 5.19 -10.79 -16.32
CA LEU A 22 4.88 -11.41 -15.04
C LEU A 22 5.17 -12.92 -15.09
N ASP A 23 5.98 -13.41 -14.16
CA ASP A 23 6.40 -14.80 -14.09
C ASP A 23 5.51 -15.58 -13.09
N ALA A 24 5.48 -15.12 -11.84
CA ALA A 24 4.72 -15.76 -10.76
C ALA A 24 3.82 -14.77 -10.01
N VAL A 25 2.73 -15.32 -9.45
CA VAL A 25 1.74 -14.58 -8.66
C VAL A 25 1.42 -15.37 -7.41
N ARG A 26 1.37 -14.69 -6.27
CA ARG A 26 0.87 -15.24 -5.01
C ARG A 26 -0.06 -14.25 -4.34
N GLU A 27 -1.28 -14.66 -4.04
CA GLU A 27 -2.22 -13.84 -3.29
C GLU A 27 -1.74 -13.64 -1.83
N LEU A 28 -1.90 -12.41 -1.34
CA LEU A 28 -1.62 -12.01 0.03
C LEU A 28 -2.94 -11.95 0.81
N THR A 29 -3.20 -12.98 1.60
CA THR A 29 -4.47 -13.17 2.31
C THR A 29 -4.58 -12.44 3.64
N GLU A 30 -3.49 -11.82 4.12
CA GLU A 30 -3.45 -11.13 5.43
C GLU A 30 -4.14 -9.76 5.44
N GLY A 31 -4.49 -9.19 4.28
CA GLY A 31 -5.21 -7.92 4.20
C GLY A 31 -6.71 -8.07 4.43
N THR A 32 -7.41 -7.02 4.87
CA THR A 32 -8.87 -7.04 5.11
C THR A 32 -9.69 -6.29 4.06
N CYS A 33 -9.14 -5.24 3.43
CA CYS A 33 -9.92 -4.36 2.53
C CYS A 33 -9.68 -4.62 1.04
N ASN A 34 -8.42 -4.63 0.59
CA ASN A 34 -8.05 -4.79 -0.83
C ASN A 34 -7.65 -6.24 -1.16
N ALA A 35 -7.80 -6.63 -2.43
CA ALA A 35 -7.07 -7.78 -2.95
C ALA A 35 -5.61 -7.38 -3.11
N ALA A 36 -4.67 -8.25 -2.73
CA ALA A 36 -3.25 -7.96 -2.77
C ALA A 36 -2.47 -9.17 -3.30
N TYR A 37 -1.46 -8.92 -4.12
CA TYR A 37 -0.66 -9.94 -4.79
C TYR A 37 0.82 -9.63 -4.62
N ALA A 38 1.61 -10.63 -4.25
CA ALA A 38 3.05 -10.62 -4.48
C ALA A 38 3.30 -11.12 -5.90
N LEU A 39 4.08 -10.36 -6.67
CA LEU A 39 4.37 -10.60 -8.07
C LEU A 39 5.87 -10.80 -8.26
N THR A 40 6.26 -11.82 -9.01
CA THR A 40 7.65 -12.02 -9.45
C THR A 40 7.72 -11.76 -10.94
N LEU A 41 8.57 -10.83 -11.36
CA LEU A 41 8.80 -10.50 -12.76
C LEU A 41 9.86 -11.42 -13.37
N ALA A 42 9.84 -11.56 -14.69
CA ALA A 42 10.82 -12.37 -15.43
C ALA A 42 12.27 -11.88 -15.29
N ASP A 43 12.49 -10.63 -14.88
CA ASP A 43 13.81 -10.05 -14.58
C ASP A 43 14.23 -10.23 -13.11
N GLY A 44 13.43 -10.94 -12.31
CA GLY A 44 13.68 -11.24 -10.90
C GLY A 44 13.21 -10.17 -9.91
N ARG A 45 12.69 -9.03 -10.37
CA ARG A 45 12.10 -8.04 -9.44
C ARG A 45 10.83 -8.58 -8.78
N GLU A 46 10.66 -8.24 -7.51
CA GLU A 46 9.46 -8.55 -6.73
C GLU A 46 8.65 -7.29 -6.45
N LEU A 47 7.36 -7.35 -6.79
CA LEU A 47 6.41 -6.24 -6.62
C LEU A 47 5.20 -6.67 -5.79
N VAL A 48 4.48 -5.69 -5.26
CA VAL A 48 3.18 -5.89 -4.62
C VAL A 48 2.13 -5.10 -5.37
N LEU A 49 1.10 -5.78 -5.86
CA LEU A 49 -0.07 -5.15 -6.47
C LEU A 49 -1.24 -5.18 -5.48
N LYS A 50 -1.82 -4.03 -5.19
CA LYS A 50 -3.08 -3.89 -4.44
C LYS A 50 -4.16 -3.39 -5.37
N VAL A 51 -5.33 -4.00 -5.30
CA VAL A 51 -6.48 -3.68 -6.15
C VAL A 51 -7.69 -3.35 -5.28
N ALA A 52 -8.34 -2.23 -5.57
CA ALA A 52 -9.55 -1.79 -4.90
C ALA A 52 -10.66 -2.84 -5.03
N PRO A 53 -11.64 -2.89 -4.12
CA PRO A 53 -12.81 -3.75 -4.29
C PRO A 53 -13.57 -3.44 -5.60
N PRO A 54 -14.39 -4.37 -6.11
CA PRO A 54 -15.27 -4.10 -7.25
C PRO A 54 -16.19 -2.89 -7.00
N PRO A 55 -16.54 -2.11 -8.04
CA PRO A 55 -17.50 -1.01 -7.92
C PRO A 55 -18.82 -1.49 -7.29
N GLY A 56 -19.40 -0.66 -6.42
CA GLY A 56 -20.65 -1.01 -5.72
C GLY A 56 -20.48 -1.95 -4.52
N THR A 57 -19.26 -2.41 -4.23
CA THR A 57 -18.98 -3.10 -2.95
C THR A 57 -19.25 -2.13 -1.79
N PRO A 58 -20.09 -2.49 -0.81
CA PRO A 58 -20.26 -1.68 0.39
C PRO A 58 -18.92 -1.53 1.12
N VAL A 59 -18.46 -0.29 1.25
CA VAL A 59 -17.26 0.09 2.00
C VAL A 59 -17.66 1.11 3.05
N LEU A 60 -16.91 1.19 4.15
CA LEU A 60 -17.15 2.23 5.16
C LEU A 60 -16.84 3.60 4.55
N SER A 61 -17.46 4.67 5.06
CA SER A 61 -17.33 6.01 4.47
C SER A 61 -15.88 6.51 4.41
N TYR A 62 -15.01 6.03 5.31
CA TYR A 62 -13.58 6.33 5.35
C TYR A 62 -12.72 5.40 4.48
N GLU A 63 -13.31 4.33 3.92
CA GLU A 63 -12.63 3.36 3.05
C GLU A 63 -12.79 3.69 1.56
N ARG A 64 -13.38 4.85 1.23
CA ARG A 64 -13.47 5.34 -0.16
C ARG A 64 -12.08 5.78 -0.63
N ASP A 65 -11.68 5.28 -1.81
CA ASP A 65 -10.43 5.63 -2.49
C ASP A 65 -9.15 5.49 -1.64
N LEU A 66 -9.12 4.46 -0.77
CA LEU A 66 -7.95 4.16 0.07
C LEU A 66 -6.66 4.02 -0.74
N LEU A 67 -6.73 3.44 -1.94
CA LEU A 67 -5.55 3.26 -2.80
C LEU A 67 -5.01 4.58 -3.38
N ALA A 68 -5.89 5.56 -3.67
CA ALA A 68 -5.43 6.88 -4.09
C ALA A 68 -4.69 7.59 -2.93
N THR A 69 -5.23 7.46 -1.71
CA THR A 69 -4.59 7.97 -0.49
C THR A 69 -3.27 7.25 -0.23
N GLU A 70 -3.20 5.93 -0.43
CA GLU A 70 -1.97 5.16 -0.28
C GLU A 70 -0.90 5.63 -1.26
N ALA A 71 -1.21 5.77 -2.55
CA ALA A 71 -0.27 6.30 -3.54
C ALA A 71 0.22 7.72 -3.19
N MET A 72 -0.67 8.58 -2.70
CA MET A 72 -0.30 9.92 -2.22
C MET A 72 0.68 9.84 -1.03
N CYS A 73 0.37 9.03 -0.03
CA CYS A 73 1.22 8.84 1.16
C CYS A 73 2.60 8.28 0.78
N LEU A 74 2.67 7.25 -0.05
CA LEU A 74 3.92 6.66 -0.51
C LEU A 74 4.82 7.69 -1.18
N ARG A 75 4.27 8.53 -2.08
CA ARG A 75 5.03 9.63 -2.72
C ARG A 75 5.57 10.63 -1.70
N ARG A 76 4.79 10.99 -0.69
CA ARG A 76 5.20 11.98 0.33
C ARG A 76 6.25 11.40 1.30
N PHE A 77 6.14 10.12 1.63
CA PHE A 77 7.01 9.42 2.58
C PHE A 77 8.29 8.87 1.96
N ALA A 78 8.36 8.76 0.62
CA ALA A 78 9.55 8.35 -0.11
C ALA A 78 10.78 9.14 0.35
N GLY A 79 11.86 8.41 0.66
CA GLY A 79 13.13 8.96 1.14
C GLY A 79 13.14 9.48 2.58
N ARG A 80 12.01 9.49 3.30
CA ARG A 80 11.91 9.98 4.69
C ARG A 80 11.74 8.84 5.70
N VAL A 81 11.02 7.81 5.31
CA VAL A 81 10.79 6.59 6.09
C VAL A 81 10.88 5.36 5.17
N PRO A 82 11.18 4.17 5.72
CA PRO A 82 11.28 2.95 4.94
C PRO A 82 9.88 2.47 4.51
N VAL A 83 9.39 3.06 3.43
CA VAL A 83 8.14 2.66 2.75
C VAL A 83 8.47 2.01 1.41
N PRO A 84 7.57 1.17 0.87
CA PRO A 84 7.71 0.67 -0.49
C PRO A 84 7.84 1.81 -1.50
N GLU A 85 8.60 1.60 -2.56
CA GLU A 85 8.60 2.52 -3.69
C GLU A 85 7.28 2.38 -4.46
N LEU A 86 6.64 3.50 -4.78
CA LEU A 86 5.49 3.50 -5.67
C LEU A 86 5.97 3.36 -7.12
N VAL A 87 5.68 2.21 -7.73
CA VAL A 87 6.04 1.92 -9.13
C VAL A 87 4.99 2.48 -10.07
N ALA A 88 3.72 2.20 -9.80
CA ALA A 88 2.60 2.69 -10.60
C ALA A 88 1.31 2.80 -9.77
N ALA A 89 0.38 3.62 -10.22
CA ALA A 89 -0.98 3.66 -9.72
C ALA A 89 -1.90 4.01 -10.90
N GLY A 90 -3.06 3.36 -10.96
CA GLY A 90 -3.97 3.51 -12.09
C GLY A 90 -5.27 2.75 -11.88
N THR A 91 -5.90 2.34 -12.98
CA THR A 91 -7.16 1.60 -12.97
C THR A 91 -7.04 0.36 -13.86
N ALA A 92 -7.52 -0.78 -13.38
CA ALA A 92 -7.59 -2.04 -14.12
C ALA A 92 -8.96 -2.68 -13.88
N ALA A 93 -9.63 -3.14 -14.95
CA ALA A 93 -10.98 -3.70 -14.86
C ALA A 93 -11.98 -2.79 -14.12
N GLY A 94 -11.86 -1.47 -14.31
CA GLY A 94 -12.70 -0.47 -13.62
C GLY A 94 -12.40 -0.28 -12.12
N ARG A 95 -11.31 -0.86 -11.61
CA ARG A 95 -10.90 -0.81 -10.20
C ARG A 95 -9.55 -0.11 -10.06
N GLY A 96 -9.44 0.79 -9.09
CA GLY A 96 -8.16 1.43 -8.79
C GLY A 96 -7.10 0.42 -8.33
N TYR A 97 -5.84 0.63 -8.68
CA TYR A 97 -4.73 -0.18 -8.22
C TYR A 97 -3.53 0.66 -7.80
N VAL A 98 -2.70 0.08 -6.93
CA VAL A 98 -1.36 0.57 -6.57
C VAL A 98 -0.37 -0.58 -6.71
N LEU A 99 0.73 -0.33 -7.42
CA LEU A 99 1.84 -1.25 -7.62
C LEU A 99 3.08 -0.67 -6.91
N THR A 100 3.68 -1.44 -6.01
CA THR A 100 4.86 -1.03 -5.25
C THR A 100 5.99 -2.03 -5.34
N SER A 101 7.20 -1.62 -4.97
CA SER A 101 8.26 -2.58 -4.63
C SER A 101 7.80 -3.50 -3.49
N LEU A 102 8.32 -4.72 -3.45
CA LEU A 102 8.23 -5.56 -2.26
C LEU A 102 9.27 -5.08 -1.22
N LEU A 103 8.85 -4.93 0.03
CA LEU A 103 9.79 -4.75 1.14
C LEU A 103 10.16 -6.13 1.70
N PRO A 104 11.44 -6.54 1.65
CA PRO A 104 11.84 -7.83 2.15
C PRO A 104 11.72 -7.88 3.68
N GLY A 105 11.22 -8.98 4.21
CA GLY A 105 11.13 -9.20 5.65
C GLY A 105 9.88 -9.95 6.07
N ALA A 106 9.66 -9.97 7.37
CA ALA A 106 8.51 -10.62 8.00
C ALA A 106 7.73 -9.62 8.85
N SER A 107 6.42 -9.84 9.02
CA SER A 107 5.59 -8.99 9.87
C SER A 107 6.04 -9.09 11.33
N TRP A 108 5.88 -7.99 12.07
CA TRP A 108 6.18 -7.98 13.51
C TRP A 108 5.39 -9.07 14.25
N GLN A 109 4.12 -9.27 13.89
CA GLN A 109 3.28 -10.31 14.49
C GLN A 109 3.90 -11.70 14.31
N SER A 110 4.36 -12.04 13.11
CA SER A 110 4.97 -13.35 12.81
C SER A 110 6.26 -13.60 13.59
N GLN A 111 7.00 -12.54 13.95
CA GLN A 111 8.28 -12.62 14.66
C GLN A 111 8.14 -12.40 16.17
N SER A 112 6.93 -12.14 16.68
CA SER A 112 6.72 -11.73 18.07
C SER A 112 7.26 -12.71 19.12
N ALA A 113 7.26 -14.02 18.84
CA ALA A 113 7.83 -15.04 19.70
C ALA A 113 9.37 -15.16 19.63
N ALA A 114 9.98 -14.71 18.53
CA ALA A 114 11.42 -14.79 18.29
C ALA A 114 12.17 -13.53 18.77
N VAL A 115 11.47 -12.41 18.94
CA VAL A 115 12.06 -11.12 19.33
C VAL A 115 12.13 -11.00 20.85
N GLY A 116 13.34 -11.03 21.40
CA GLY A 116 13.57 -10.84 22.83
C GLY A 116 13.28 -9.41 23.33
N PRO A 117 13.17 -9.17 24.65
CA PRO A 117 12.76 -7.88 25.22
C PRO A 117 13.65 -6.69 24.82
N ASP A 118 14.96 -6.90 24.75
CA ASP A 118 15.90 -5.83 24.37
C ASP A 118 15.79 -5.47 22.89
N GLN A 119 15.65 -6.47 22.01
CA GLN A 119 15.39 -6.25 20.59
C GLN A 119 14.05 -5.56 20.38
N HIS A 120 13.01 -5.98 21.11
CA HIS A 120 11.70 -5.36 21.09
C HIS A 120 11.75 -3.87 21.45
N ARG A 121 12.54 -3.49 22.47
CA ARG A 121 12.77 -2.09 22.85
C ARG A 121 13.45 -1.28 21.75
N VAL A 122 14.48 -1.84 21.12
CA VAL A 122 15.19 -1.20 19.99
C VAL A 122 14.24 -0.97 18.81
N LEU A 123 13.50 -2.00 18.42
CA LEU A 123 12.55 -1.93 17.32
C LEU A 123 11.43 -0.91 17.60
N ARG A 124 10.89 -0.86 18.83
CA ARG A 124 9.89 0.15 19.24
C ARG A 124 10.43 1.57 19.12
N ARG A 125 11.70 1.79 19.47
CA ARG A 125 12.36 3.08 19.29
C ARG A 125 12.50 3.46 17.81
N GLN A 126 12.79 2.49 16.93
CA GLN A 126 12.84 2.72 15.48
C GLN A 126 11.46 3.08 14.93
N VAL A 127 10.41 2.36 15.32
CA VAL A 127 9.01 2.71 14.97
C VAL A 127 8.70 4.15 15.39
N GLY A 128 9.04 4.53 16.63
CA GLY A 128 8.85 5.90 17.10
C GLY A 128 9.57 6.96 16.26
N ARG A 129 10.80 6.67 15.82
CA ARG A 129 11.54 7.57 14.90
C ARG A 129 10.86 7.70 13.54
N HIS A 130 10.35 6.61 12.98
CA HIS A 130 9.63 6.65 11.70
C HIS A 130 8.32 7.41 11.83
N VAL A 131 7.54 7.19 12.90
CA VAL A 131 6.31 7.94 13.16
C VAL A 131 6.60 9.44 13.32
N ALA A 132 7.66 9.81 14.06
CA ALA A 132 8.07 11.21 14.19
C ALA A 132 8.46 11.83 12.83
N ALA A 133 9.17 11.10 11.98
CA ALA A 133 9.52 11.56 10.63
C ALA A 133 8.28 11.70 9.73
N MET A 134 7.30 10.80 9.83
CA MET A 134 6.02 10.94 9.12
C MET A 134 5.25 12.18 9.57
N HIS A 135 5.23 12.49 10.86
CA HIS A 135 4.57 13.70 11.38
C HIS A 135 5.23 15.02 10.95
N ALA A 136 6.49 14.98 10.52
CA ALA A 136 7.17 16.16 9.99
C ALA A 136 6.81 16.45 8.52
N VAL A 137 6.05 15.56 7.85
CA VAL A 137 5.63 15.74 6.46
C VAL A 137 4.36 16.60 6.42
N THR A 138 4.44 17.74 5.76
CA THR A 138 3.32 18.67 5.60
C THR A 138 2.47 18.38 4.36
N GLY A 139 1.18 18.68 4.46
CA GLY A 139 0.23 18.64 3.34
C GLY A 139 0.09 20.00 2.65
N ASP A 140 -0.90 20.09 1.77
CA ASP A 140 -1.29 21.26 0.98
C ASP A 140 -2.23 22.23 1.72
N GLY A 141 -2.17 22.24 3.06
CA GLY A 141 -3.03 23.09 3.89
C GLY A 141 -4.45 22.57 4.10
N ARG A 142 -4.72 21.29 3.79
CA ARG A 142 -5.98 20.61 4.11
C ARG A 142 -5.79 19.59 5.22
N PHE A 143 -6.77 19.51 6.11
CA PHE A 143 -6.91 18.53 7.18
C PHE A 143 -8.02 17.55 6.84
N GLY A 144 -7.89 16.30 7.28
CA GLY A 144 -8.89 15.24 7.06
C GLY A 144 -8.54 14.30 5.90
N TYR A 145 -9.56 13.69 5.29
CA TYR A 145 -9.39 12.65 4.27
C TYR A 145 -9.22 13.26 2.87
N PRO A 146 -8.09 13.02 2.17
CA PRO A 146 -7.84 13.61 0.86
C PRO A 146 -8.91 13.30 -0.20
N ALA A 147 -9.50 12.10 -0.14
CA ALA A 147 -10.49 11.62 -1.10
C ALA A 147 -11.94 11.67 -0.58
N GLY A 148 -12.18 12.33 0.57
CA GLY A 148 -13.48 12.31 1.24
C GLY A 148 -14.09 13.69 1.45
N PRO A 149 -15.41 13.76 1.73
CA PRO A 149 -16.07 15.00 2.13
C PRO A 149 -15.60 15.51 3.51
N LEU A 150 -14.89 14.66 4.25
CA LEU A 150 -14.32 14.94 5.57
C LEU A 150 -12.97 15.64 5.43
N ALA A 151 -12.93 16.79 4.75
CA ALA A 151 -11.73 17.60 4.57
C ALA A 151 -12.01 19.10 4.79
N ALA A 152 -11.11 19.79 5.49
CA ALA A 152 -11.24 21.21 5.84
C ALA A 152 -9.88 21.93 5.76
N THR A 153 -9.89 23.27 5.72
CA THR A 153 -8.66 24.09 5.72
C THR A 153 -8.08 24.31 7.12
N THR A 154 -8.81 23.90 8.16
CA THR A 154 -8.35 23.87 9.56
C THR A 154 -8.96 22.66 10.26
N TRP A 155 -8.33 22.20 11.33
CA TRP A 155 -9.01 21.36 12.32
C TRP A 155 -10.14 22.19 12.94
N ALA A 156 -11.36 21.67 12.99
CA ALA A 156 -12.42 22.33 13.74
C ALA A 156 -12.06 22.23 15.24
N GLY A 157 -11.91 23.38 15.90
CA GLY A 157 -11.81 23.44 17.36
C GLY A 157 -13.12 23.06 18.03
#